data_AF-A0A533RRG1-F1
#
_entry.id   AF-A0A533RRG1-F1
#
_cell.length_a   1.000
_cell.length_b   1.000
_cell.length_c   1.000
_cell.angle_alpha   90.00
_cell.angle_beta   90.00
_cell.angle_gamma   90.00
#
_symmetry.space_group_name_H-M   'P 1'
#
loop_
_entity.id
_entity.type
_entity.pdbx_description
1 polymer ?
#
loop_
_entity_poly.entity_id
_entity_poly.type
_entity_poly.pdbx_seq_one_letter_code
_entity_poly.pdbx_strand_id
1 'polypeptide(L)'
;MIAEELGITSPAVWKAAWRMARDEQRQFDDRLLSFGREALDFCRSRNITPVLVLGRAYTIHNEILNSNVPSILREQGTIALPADCFPVPSDAPVFPDIFWAQGQRILRAAWHARHQPDVYTVFCSNYSCGPDSFVVHFYAWLMEGRPFAIIETAGHTGDAGTKTRIEACLHCVAEDQHSESHVPAKPADRLTVASGTLSEIVARHERVLIPRMGPEAGAVAAALRGIGVEAETLPMPTRETLRIGRRHTSGKECLPMTVTLGSLLARIEPIREGDERVTFLMPGSDGPCRFGVYKNLFRIVLDRLGWGDRVRLLSPPFGDYFHG
;
A
#
# COMPACT_ATOMS: atom_id res chain seq x y z
N MET A 1 -19.92 4.04 -37.11
CA MET A 1 -20.75 5.19 -36.69
C MET A 1 -19.98 6.26 -35.92
N ILE A 2 -19.54 6.15 -34.65
CA ILE A 2 -18.77 7.27 -34.00
C ILE A 2 -17.50 7.67 -34.76
N ALA A 3 -16.71 6.70 -35.24
CA ALA A 3 -15.47 7.00 -35.96
C ALA A 3 -15.71 7.73 -37.31
N GLU A 4 -16.78 7.37 -38.02
CA GLU A 4 -17.16 8.00 -39.29
C GLU A 4 -17.73 9.41 -39.06
N GLU A 5 -18.52 9.61 -38.01
CA GLU A 5 -19.04 10.92 -37.59
C GLU A 5 -17.91 11.90 -37.22
N LEU A 6 -16.80 11.39 -36.67
CA LEU A 6 -15.59 12.15 -36.36
C LEU A 6 -14.63 12.29 -37.56
N GLY A 7 -15.02 11.85 -38.75
CA GLY A 7 -14.19 11.96 -39.96
C GLY A 7 -12.97 11.03 -39.97
N ILE A 8 -12.96 9.97 -39.17
CA ILE A 8 -11.87 8.99 -39.11
C ILE A 8 -12.03 8.01 -40.29
N THR A 9 -11.47 8.39 -41.42
CA THR A 9 -11.58 7.65 -42.69
C THR A 9 -10.48 6.61 -42.90
N SER A 10 -9.42 6.62 -42.10
CA SER A 10 -8.34 5.62 -42.17
C SER A 10 -7.60 5.45 -40.84
N PRO A 11 -6.87 4.33 -40.66
CA PRO A 11 -6.01 4.14 -39.49
C PRO A 11 -4.94 5.22 -39.31
N ALA A 12 -4.53 5.91 -40.37
CA ALA A 12 -3.54 6.98 -40.29
C ALA A 12 -4.06 8.19 -39.52
N VAL A 13 -5.34 8.54 -39.69
CA VAL A 13 -5.97 9.73 -39.08
C VAL A 13 -6.02 9.57 -37.56
N TRP A 14 -6.57 8.46 -37.04
CA TRP A 14 -6.64 8.26 -35.59
C TRP A 14 -5.26 8.03 -34.97
N LYS A 15 -4.31 7.37 -35.67
CA LYS A 15 -2.94 7.21 -35.18
C LYS A 15 -2.21 8.55 -35.05
N ALA A 16 -2.43 9.48 -35.99
CA ALA A 16 -1.87 10.83 -35.91
C ALA A 16 -2.47 11.60 -34.71
N ALA A 17 -3.80 11.60 -34.58
CA ALA A 17 -4.48 12.21 -33.43
C ALA A 17 -4.02 11.61 -32.09
N TRP A 18 -3.88 10.27 -32.02
CA TRP A 18 -3.38 9.57 -30.83
C TRP A 18 -1.94 9.95 -30.48
N ARG A 19 -1.06 10.09 -31.47
CA ARG A 19 0.33 10.57 -31.23
C ARG A 19 0.32 11.99 -30.68
N MET A 20 -0.44 12.90 -31.29
CA MET A 20 -0.58 14.28 -30.80
C MET A 20 -1.09 14.33 -29.36
N ALA A 21 -2.13 13.55 -29.05
CA ALA A 21 -2.67 13.46 -27.69
C ALA A 21 -1.64 12.91 -26.69
N ARG A 22 -0.85 11.91 -27.09
CA ARG A 22 0.24 11.39 -26.25
C ARG A 22 1.36 12.38 -26.02
N ASP A 23 1.70 13.18 -27.03
CA ASP A 23 2.75 14.18 -26.90
C ASP A 23 2.29 15.35 -26.01
N GLU A 24 1.02 15.78 -26.11
CA GLU A 24 0.45 16.76 -25.18
C GLU A 24 0.39 16.22 -23.74
N GLN A 25 0.00 14.96 -23.56
CA GLN A 25 0.01 14.32 -22.23
C GLN A 25 1.43 14.29 -21.63
N ARG A 26 2.45 13.96 -22.43
CA ARG A 26 3.85 13.99 -21.99
C ARG A 26 4.29 15.39 -21.58
N GLN A 27 3.97 16.40 -22.39
CA GLN A 27 4.29 17.80 -22.06
C GLN A 27 3.56 18.28 -20.80
N PHE A 28 2.34 17.84 -20.57
CA PHE A 28 1.62 18.08 -19.33
C PHE A 28 2.33 17.41 -18.14
N ASP A 29 2.67 16.12 -18.24
CA ASP A 29 3.37 15.39 -17.18
C ASP A 29 4.73 16.03 -16.85
N ASP A 30 5.51 16.42 -17.86
CA ASP A 30 6.79 17.11 -17.70
C ASP A 30 6.64 18.48 -17.01
N ARG A 31 5.58 19.22 -17.35
CA ARG A 31 5.25 20.51 -16.70
C ARG A 31 4.91 20.32 -15.21
N LEU A 32 4.16 19.29 -14.84
CA LEU A 32 3.85 18.99 -13.43
C LEU A 32 5.14 18.76 -12.62
N LEU A 33 6.07 17.98 -13.17
CA LEU A 33 7.37 17.75 -12.53
C LEU A 33 8.21 19.02 -12.43
N SER A 34 8.14 19.90 -13.43
CA SER A 34 8.79 21.21 -13.36
C SER A 34 8.23 22.06 -12.22
N PHE A 35 6.91 22.13 -12.07
CA PHE A 35 6.27 22.87 -10.98
C PHE A 35 6.65 22.32 -9.60
N GLY A 36 6.75 21.00 -9.45
CA GLY A 36 7.18 20.44 -8.17
C GLY A 36 8.64 20.69 -7.84
N ARG A 37 9.54 20.70 -8.83
CA ARG A 37 10.95 21.11 -8.61
C ARG A 37 11.03 22.56 -8.16
N GLU A 38 10.33 23.45 -8.86
CA GLU A 38 10.25 24.88 -8.50
C GLU A 38 9.70 25.07 -7.08
N ALA A 39 8.63 24.35 -6.71
CA ALA A 39 8.05 24.41 -5.37
C ALA A 39 9.02 23.91 -4.29
N LEU A 40 9.74 22.81 -4.54
CA LEU A 40 10.74 22.28 -3.62
C LEU A 40 11.93 23.24 -3.44
N ASP A 41 12.42 23.84 -4.51
CA ASP A 41 13.52 24.82 -4.47
C ASP A 41 13.09 26.11 -3.76
N PHE A 42 11.86 26.57 -4.03
CA PHE A 42 11.26 27.67 -3.30
C PHE A 42 11.19 27.39 -1.79
N CYS A 43 10.67 26.21 -1.42
CA CYS A 43 10.61 25.74 -0.02
C CYS A 43 11.98 25.79 0.67
N ARG A 44 13.01 25.22 0.04
CA ARG A 44 14.38 25.20 0.59
C ARG A 44 14.97 26.60 0.74
N SER A 45 14.80 27.46 -0.26
CA SER A 45 15.33 28.83 -0.24
C SER A 45 14.69 29.72 0.84
N ARG A 46 13.46 29.40 1.25
CA ARG A 46 12.67 30.18 2.21
C ARG A 46 12.52 29.50 3.58
N ASN A 47 13.11 28.32 3.75
CA ASN A 47 12.91 27.48 4.94
C ASN A 47 11.42 27.21 5.23
N ILE A 48 10.64 26.93 4.18
CA ILE A 48 9.22 26.57 4.28
C ILE A 48 9.11 25.06 4.08
N THR A 49 8.42 24.37 4.99
CA THR A 49 8.24 22.92 4.92
C THR A 49 7.32 22.53 3.75
N PRO A 50 7.79 21.74 2.76
CA PRO A 50 6.94 21.11 1.78
C PRO A 50 6.22 19.89 2.39
N VAL A 51 4.92 19.83 2.16
CA VAL A 51 4.07 18.70 2.54
C VAL A 51 3.50 18.06 1.28
N LEU A 52 3.96 16.86 0.98
CA LEU A 52 3.50 16.05 -0.13
C LEU A 52 2.09 15.51 0.17
N VAL A 53 1.12 15.94 -0.63
CA VAL A 53 -0.26 15.49 -0.59
C VAL A 53 -0.40 14.25 -1.47
N LEU A 54 -0.36 13.09 -0.82
CA LEU A 54 -0.56 11.78 -1.41
C LEU A 54 -2.04 11.43 -1.45
N GLY A 55 -2.42 10.67 -2.46
CA GLY A 55 -3.78 10.19 -2.63
C GLY A 55 -4.05 9.92 -4.10
N ARG A 56 -5.28 9.53 -4.38
CA ARG A 56 -5.72 9.29 -5.76
C ARG A 56 -5.91 10.61 -6.47
N ALA A 57 -5.66 10.65 -7.78
CA ALA A 57 -5.77 11.89 -8.56
C ALA A 57 -7.16 12.54 -8.41
N TYR A 58 -8.23 11.73 -8.44
CA TYR A 58 -9.59 12.20 -8.23
C TYR A 58 -9.89 12.64 -6.79
N THR A 59 -9.08 12.22 -5.81
CA THR A 59 -9.19 12.62 -4.41
C THR A 59 -8.48 13.95 -4.20
N ILE A 60 -7.18 14.02 -4.51
CA ILE A 60 -6.34 15.18 -4.15
C ILE A 60 -6.68 16.43 -4.96
N HIS A 61 -7.24 16.28 -6.17
CA HIS A 61 -7.62 17.39 -7.06
C HIS A 61 -9.11 17.76 -6.97
N ASN A 62 -9.84 17.24 -5.97
CA ASN A 62 -11.24 17.60 -5.74
C ASN A 62 -11.39 18.15 -4.31
N GLU A 63 -11.83 19.41 -4.20
CA GLU A 63 -11.92 20.14 -2.92
C GLU A 63 -12.84 19.47 -1.90
N ILE A 64 -13.89 18.78 -2.36
CA ILE A 64 -14.82 18.04 -1.51
C ILE A 64 -14.18 16.74 -1.04
N LEU A 65 -13.52 16.02 -1.96
CA LEU A 65 -12.92 14.71 -1.68
C LEU A 65 -11.55 14.77 -1.00
N ASN A 66 -10.89 15.92 -0.94
CA ASN A 66 -9.69 16.13 -0.13
C ASN A 66 -9.96 16.90 1.16
N SER A 67 -11.21 17.32 1.43
CA SER A 67 -11.57 18.15 2.58
C SER A 67 -10.68 19.38 2.75
N ASN A 68 -10.42 20.06 1.64
CA ASN A 68 -9.63 21.28 1.54
C ASN A 68 -8.20 21.20 2.13
N VAL A 69 -7.63 19.99 2.25
CA VAL A 69 -6.28 19.77 2.80
C VAL A 69 -5.21 20.68 2.19
N PRO A 70 -5.15 20.91 0.86
CA PRO A 70 -4.14 21.80 0.28
C PRO A 70 -4.22 23.24 0.80
N SER A 71 -5.43 23.80 0.96
CA SER A 71 -5.61 25.15 1.47
C SER A 71 -5.30 25.24 2.96
N ILE A 72 -5.73 24.23 3.74
CA ILE A 72 -5.43 24.15 5.18
C ILE A 72 -3.91 24.13 5.40
N LEU A 73 -3.17 23.33 4.64
CA LEU A 73 -1.70 23.30 4.72
C LEU A 73 -1.07 24.67 4.43
N ARG A 74 -1.60 25.40 3.46
CA ARG A 74 -1.14 26.76 3.12
C ARG A 74 -1.45 27.77 4.23
N GLU A 75 -2.62 27.70 4.86
CA GLU A 75 -2.97 28.54 6.02
C GLU A 75 -2.00 28.32 7.19
N GLN A 76 -1.48 27.11 7.35
CA GLN A 76 -0.52 26.74 8.39
C GLN A 76 0.93 27.06 8.02
N GLY A 77 1.18 27.81 6.93
CA GLY A 77 2.51 28.25 6.53
C GLY A 77 3.36 27.18 5.86
N THR A 78 2.75 26.12 5.31
CA THR A 78 3.44 25.07 4.53
C THR A 78 3.06 25.12 3.06
N ILE A 79 3.81 24.41 2.21
CA ILE A 79 3.44 24.23 0.80
C ILE A 79 2.86 22.84 0.59
N ALA A 80 1.60 22.77 0.17
CA ALA A 80 0.97 21.55 -0.29
C ALA A 80 1.48 21.19 -1.70
N LEU A 81 2.28 20.14 -1.80
CA LEU A 81 2.80 19.62 -3.08
C LEU A 81 1.99 18.39 -3.52
N PRO A 82 1.25 18.43 -4.64
CA PRO A 82 0.51 17.27 -5.12
C PRO A 82 1.43 16.13 -5.60
N ALA A 83 1.00 14.88 -5.41
CA ALA A 83 1.81 13.70 -5.74
C ALA A 83 2.16 13.50 -7.23
N ASP A 84 1.53 14.21 -8.16
CA ASP A 84 1.95 14.27 -9.58
C ASP A 84 3.12 15.18 -9.82
N CYS A 85 3.22 16.23 -9.01
CA CYS A 85 4.27 17.21 -9.16
C CYS A 85 5.57 16.72 -8.51
N PHE A 86 5.52 15.70 -7.65
CA PHE A 86 6.69 15.22 -6.93
C PHE A 86 7.62 14.35 -7.81
N PRO A 87 8.89 14.76 -8.01
CA PRO A 87 9.82 14.07 -8.91
C PRO A 87 10.38 12.79 -8.29
N VAL A 88 9.64 11.69 -8.45
CA VAL A 88 10.09 10.35 -8.03
C VAL A 88 11.14 9.82 -9.01
N PRO A 89 12.33 9.40 -8.55
CA PRO A 89 13.38 8.94 -9.44
C PRO A 89 13.07 7.56 -10.04
N SER A 90 13.67 7.25 -11.19
CA SER A 90 13.39 6.03 -11.95
C SER A 90 13.82 4.75 -11.22
N ASP A 91 14.81 4.84 -10.33
CA ASP A 91 15.34 3.76 -9.50
C ASP A 91 14.54 3.56 -8.20
N ALA A 92 13.54 4.40 -7.91
CA ALA A 92 12.64 4.18 -6.78
C ALA A 92 11.95 2.81 -6.91
N PRO A 93 11.86 2.04 -5.81
CA PRO A 93 11.50 0.63 -5.84
C PRO A 93 10.13 0.40 -6.49
N VAL A 94 10.06 -0.64 -7.32
CA VAL A 94 8.78 -1.15 -7.80
C VAL A 94 8.27 -2.16 -6.78
N PHE A 95 6.97 -2.11 -6.44
CA PHE A 95 6.34 -3.06 -5.52
C PHE A 95 5.54 -4.04 -6.39
N PRO A 96 6.08 -5.22 -6.75
CA PRO A 96 5.51 -6.07 -7.80
C PRO A 96 4.09 -6.55 -7.47
N ASP A 97 3.80 -6.72 -6.19
CA ASP A 97 2.49 -7.14 -5.70
C ASP A 97 1.41 -6.04 -5.78
N ILE A 98 1.81 -4.78 -5.99
CA ILE A 98 0.91 -3.63 -6.04
C ILE A 98 0.55 -3.33 -7.50
N PHE A 99 -0.44 -4.05 -8.01
CA PHE A 99 -0.92 -3.92 -9.39
C PHE A 99 -1.77 -2.65 -9.65
N TRP A 100 -2.22 -1.94 -8.61
CA TRP A 100 -2.94 -0.66 -8.79
C TRP A 100 -1.96 0.46 -9.15
N ALA A 101 -2.01 0.95 -10.39
CA ALA A 101 -1.12 2.01 -10.87
C ALA A 101 -1.03 3.24 -9.94
N GLN A 102 -2.17 3.73 -9.42
CA GLN A 102 -2.16 4.83 -8.46
C GLN A 102 -1.60 4.43 -7.08
N GLY A 103 -1.87 3.21 -6.60
CA GLY A 103 -1.25 2.69 -5.37
C GLY A 103 0.27 2.62 -5.51
N GLN A 104 0.75 2.14 -6.66
CA GLN A 104 2.16 2.07 -6.99
C GLN A 104 2.81 3.46 -7.00
N ARG A 105 2.17 4.45 -7.63
CA ARG A 105 2.63 5.84 -7.62
C ARG A 105 2.67 6.43 -6.21
N ILE A 106 1.63 6.21 -5.40
CA ILE A 106 1.57 6.71 -4.01
C ILE A 106 2.69 6.10 -3.17
N LEU A 107 2.90 4.79 -3.21
CA LEU A 107 3.93 4.13 -2.39
C LEU A 107 5.34 4.50 -2.83
N ARG A 108 5.60 4.65 -4.14
CA ARG A 108 6.90 5.14 -4.64
C ARG A 108 7.18 6.57 -4.21
N ALA A 109 6.17 7.43 -4.27
CA ALA A 109 6.28 8.81 -3.81
C ALA A 109 6.49 8.88 -2.29
N ALA A 110 5.76 8.10 -1.51
CA ALA A 110 5.94 7.99 -0.06
C ALA A 110 7.33 7.48 0.32
N TRP A 111 7.79 6.41 -0.34
CA TRP A 111 9.15 5.89 -0.14
C TRP A 111 10.19 6.95 -0.45
N HIS A 112 10.07 7.66 -1.58
CA HIS A 112 11.04 8.70 -1.93
C HIS A 112 11.00 9.86 -0.94
N ALA A 113 9.81 10.35 -0.58
CA ALA A 113 9.65 11.42 0.41
C ALA A 113 10.23 11.03 1.77
N ARG A 114 10.09 9.76 2.20
CA ARG A 114 10.67 9.24 3.44
C ARG A 114 12.20 9.31 3.49
N HIS A 115 12.85 9.33 2.33
CA HIS A 115 14.31 9.47 2.19
C HIS A 115 14.75 10.93 1.99
N GLN A 116 13.81 11.88 1.91
CA GLN A 116 14.08 13.31 1.88
C GLN A 116 13.88 13.90 3.27
N PRO A 117 14.90 14.47 3.92
CA PRO A 117 14.80 14.98 5.30
C PRO A 117 13.86 16.20 5.42
N ASP A 118 13.67 16.95 4.33
CA ASP A 118 12.89 18.18 4.27
C ASP A 118 11.43 17.99 3.80
N VAL A 119 11.04 16.81 3.30
CA VAL A 119 9.69 16.58 2.73
C VAL A 119 8.80 15.73 3.63
N TYR A 120 7.71 16.28 4.14
CA TYR A 120 6.72 15.52 4.93
C TYR A 120 5.51 15.11 4.10
N THR A 121 4.67 14.21 4.61
CA THR A 121 3.57 13.62 3.81
C THR A 121 2.24 13.62 4.53
N VAL A 122 1.16 13.85 3.76
CA VAL A 122 -0.23 13.63 4.18
C VAL A 122 -0.89 12.73 3.15
N PHE A 123 -1.58 11.69 3.58
CA PHE A 123 -2.35 10.81 2.71
C PHE A 123 -3.84 11.17 2.78
N CYS A 124 -4.41 11.59 1.67
CA CYS A 124 -5.85 11.79 1.49
C CYS A 124 -6.50 10.53 0.91
N SER A 125 -7.41 9.93 1.67
CA SER A 125 -8.21 8.77 1.30
C SER A 125 -9.70 9.09 1.35
N ASN A 126 -10.52 8.31 0.67
CA ASN A 126 -11.97 8.39 0.77
C ASN A 126 -12.53 7.19 1.54
N TYR A 127 -13.62 7.43 2.28
CA TYR A 127 -14.34 6.37 2.99
C TYR A 127 -14.74 5.26 2.02
N SER A 128 -14.56 4.01 2.45
CA SER A 128 -14.90 2.81 1.66
C SER A 128 -14.14 2.69 0.32
N CYS A 129 -13.00 3.36 0.17
CA CYS A 129 -12.14 3.15 -0.99
C CYS A 129 -11.51 1.75 -0.94
N GLY A 130 -11.93 0.89 -1.86
CA GLY A 130 -11.52 -0.51 -1.92
C GLY A 130 -10.00 -0.70 -1.90
N PRO A 131 -9.23 -0.18 -2.87
CA PRO A 131 -7.80 -0.41 -2.86
C PRO A 131 -7.06 0.32 -1.72
N ASP A 132 -7.57 1.47 -1.25
CA ASP A 132 -6.94 2.18 -0.11
C ASP A 132 -7.14 1.46 1.22
N SER A 133 -8.08 0.50 1.31
CA SER A 133 -8.16 -0.42 2.45
C SER A 133 -6.87 -1.22 2.70
N PHE A 134 -5.98 -1.32 1.70
CA PHE A 134 -4.65 -1.93 1.82
C PHE A 134 -3.52 -0.91 1.68
N VAL A 135 -3.59 -0.02 0.68
CA VAL A 135 -2.50 0.94 0.39
C VAL A 135 -2.18 1.83 1.59
N VAL A 136 -3.18 2.20 2.41
CA VAL A 136 -2.98 2.99 3.62
C VAL A 136 -2.10 2.27 4.66
N HIS A 137 -2.22 0.94 4.79
CA HIS A 137 -1.33 0.16 5.68
C HIS A 137 0.10 0.17 5.17
N PHE A 138 0.28 0.03 3.86
CA PHE A 138 1.60 -0.02 3.23
C PHE A 138 2.29 1.35 3.32
N TYR A 139 1.53 2.41 3.07
CA TYR A 139 1.97 3.79 3.29
C TYR A 139 2.36 4.02 4.76
N ALA A 140 1.48 3.70 5.71
CA ALA A 140 1.75 3.91 7.13
C ALA A 140 3.00 3.15 7.57
N TRP A 141 3.20 1.93 7.07
CA TRP A 141 4.38 1.13 7.34
C TRP A 141 5.67 1.76 6.77
N LEU A 142 5.64 2.31 5.55
CA LEU A 142 6.77 3.05 4.96
C LEU A 142 7.12 4.31 5.75
N MET A 143 6.11 4.99 6.27
CA MET A 143 6.27 6.25 7.00
C MET A 143 6.58 6.07 8.50
N GLU A 144 6.60 4.84 9.01
CA GLU A 144 6.93 4.59 10.43
C GLU A 144 8.25 5.27 10.84
N GLY A 145 8.22 5.87 12.03
CA GLY A 145 9.36 6.63 12.57
C GLY A 145 9.49 8.05 12.01
N ARG A 146 8.53 8.54 11.23
CA ARG A 146 8.45 9.95 10.80
C ARG A 146 7.03 10.47 10.95
N PRO A 147 6.81 11.76 11.28
CA PRO A 147 5.45 12.32 11.34
C PRO A 147 4.74 12.25 9.98
N PHE A 148 3.49 11.79 9.99
CA PHE A 148 2.58 11.81 8.86
C PHE A 148 1.13 11.85 9.32
N ALA A 149 0.22 12.28 8.44
CA ALA A 149 -1.21 12.18 8.67
C ALA A 149 -1.91 11.35 7.59
N ILE A 150 -3.03 10.73 7.98
CA ILE A 150 -3.99 10.12 7.07
C ILE A 150 -5.32 10.86 7.27
N ILE A 151 -5.77 11.54 6.23
CA ILE A 151 -7.04 12.24 6.18
C ILE A 151 -7.99 11.37 5.37
N GLU A 152 -8.98 10.80 6.05
CA GLU A 152 -10.07 10.08 5.40
C GLU A 152 -11.32 10.95 5.40
N THR A 153 -11.91 11.14 4.22
CA THR A 153 -13.14 11.92 4.07
C THR A 153 -14.23 11.11 3.38
N ALA A 154 -15.47 11.33 3.83
CA ALA A 154 -16.66 10.79 3.20
C ALA A 154 -17.29 11.78 2.20
N GLY A 155 -16.68 12.95 1.96
CA GLY A 155 -17.19 14.00 1.06
C GLY A 155 -18.42 14.76 1.57
N HIS A 156 -18.87 14.50 2.80
CA HIS A 156 -20.08 15.09 3.39
C HIS A 156 -19.82 15.78 4.75
N THR A 157 -18.57 15.83 5.21
CA THR A 157 -18.19 16.36 6.54
C THR A 157 -17.33 17.61 6.42
N GLY A 158 -17.66 18.63 7.23
CA GLY A 158 -16.97 19.92 7.24
C GLY A 158 -15.51 19.87 7.71
N ASP A 159 -14.76 20.89 7.31
CA ASP A 159 -13.29 20.93 7.38
C ASP A 159 -12.69 21.03 8.79
N ALA A 160 -13.50 21.30 9.81
CA ALA A 160 -13.01 21.53 11.18
C ALA A 160 -12.21 20.34 11.73
N GLY A 161 -12.67 19.11 11.51
CA GLY A 161 -11.96 17.91 11.96
C GLY A 161 -10.66 17.64 11.19
N THR A 162 -10.62 18.04 9.90
CA THR A 162 -9.42 17.94 9.07
C THR A 162 -8.36 18.93 9.53
N LYS A 163 -8.76 20.19 9.80
CA LYS A 163 -7.85 21.25 10.25
C LYS A 163 -7.08 20.85 11.51
N THR A 164 -7.77 20.39 12.55
CA THR A 164 -7.11 19.97 13.80
C THR A 164 -6.13 18.81 13.60
N ARG A 165 -6.43 17.86 12.71
CA ARG A 165 -5.50 16.76 12.40
C ARG A 165 -4.26 17.23 11.67
N ILE A 166 -4.40 18.19 10.76
CA ILE A 166 -3.27 18.81 10.05
C ILE A 166 -2.44 19.63 11.03
N GLU A 167 -3.06 20.45 11.89
CA GLU A 167 -2.36 21.22 12.93
C GLU A 167 -1.55 20.31 13.85
N ALA A 168 -2.16 19.23 14.35
CA ALA A 168 -1.47 18.26 15.18
C ALA A 168 -0.31 17.56 14.44
N CYS A 169 -0.50 17.23 13.15
CA CYS A 169 0.56 16.66 12.33
C CYS A 169 1.72 17.64 12.17
N LEU A 170 1.44 18.91 11.87
CA LEU A 170 2.48 19.93 11.66
C LEU A 170 3.22 20.28 12.95
N HIS A 171 2.56 20.18 14.11
CA HIS A 171 3.25 20.25 15.40
C HIS A 171 4.27 19.13 15.55
N CYS A 172 3.90 17.88 15.24
CA CYS A 172 4.82 16.75 15.26
C CYS A 172 5.97 16.91 14.24
N VAL A 173 5.67 17.48 13.07
CA VAL A 173 6.69 17.82 12.05
C VAL A 173 7.68 18.83 12.59
N ALA A 174 7.20 19.88 13.25
CA ALA A 174 8.08 20.88 13.86
C ALA A 174 8.99 20.22 14.91
N GLU A 175 8.46 19.35 15.77
CA GLU A 175 9.28 18.62 16.76
C GLU A 175 10.33 17.71 16.09
N ASP A 176 9.95 16.96 15.05
CA ASP A 176 10.86 16.08 14.31
C ASP A 176 12.00 16.87 13.63
N GLN A 177 11.72 18.07 13.12
CA GLN A 177 12.74 18.96 12.54
C GLN A 177 13.77 19.47 13.57
N HIS A 178 13.42 19.55 14.85
CA HIS A 178 14.33 19.94 15.93
C HIS A 178 15.01 18.72 16.59
N SER A 179 14.57 17.50 16.27
CA SER A 179 15.11 16.26 16.80
C SER A 179 16.38 15.84 16.05
N GLU A 180 17.43 15.48 16.79
CA GLU A 180 18.64 14.84 16.23
C GLU A 180 18.45 13.33 16.01
N SER A 181 17.36 12.75 16.54
CA SER A 181 17.05 11.34 16.40
C SER A 181 16.24 11.10 15.13
N HIS A 182 16.85 10.42 14.16
CA HIS A 182 16.17 9.98 12.96
C HIS A 182 15.99 8.46 12.99
N VAL A 183 14.72 8.02 12.98
CA VAL A 183 14.42 6.59 12.78
C VAL A 183 14.69 6.27 11.31
N PRO A 184 15.52 5.26 10.99
CA PRO A 184 15.80 4.90 9.60
C PRO A 184 14.54 4.42 8.89
N ALA A 185 14.47 4.69 7.58
CA ALA A 185 13.39 4.19 6.74
C ALA A 185 13.40 2.65 6.71
N LYS A 186 12.22 2.03 6.68
CA LYS A 186 12.13 0.58 6.56
C LYS A 186 12.52 0.11 5.15
N PRO A 187 13.18 -1.07 5.02
CA PRO A 187 13.56 -1.62 3.72
C PRO A 187 12.35 -1.90 2.80
N ALA A 188 12.33 -1.35 1.58
CA ALA A 188 11.17 -1.49 0.68
C ALA A 188 10.87 -2.94 0.26
N ASP A 189 11.90 -3.79 0.21
CA ASP A 189 11.82 -5.21 -0.12
C ASP A 189 10.94 -5.99 0.88
N ARG A 190 10.79 -5.53 2.12
CA ARG A 190 9.87 -6.16 3.09
C ARG A 190 8.40 -5.96 2.77
N LEU A 191 8.05 -5.02 1.88
CA LEU A 191 6.71 -4.96 1.31
C LEU A 191 6.51 -5.94 0.16
N THR A 192 7.51 -6.72 -0.22
CA THR A 192 7.39 -7.76 -1.24
C THR A 192 7.45 -9.13 -0.59
N VAL A 193 6.56 -10.04 -1.00
CA VAL A 193 6.59 -11.42 -0.51
C VAL A 193 7.04 -12.31 -1.65
N ALA A 194 8.26 -12.83 -1.54
CA ALA A 194 8.81 -13.77 -2.51
C ALA A 194 7.88 -14.99 -2.68
N SER A 195 7.60 -15.34 -3.92
CA SER A 195 6.91 -16.58 -4.25
C SER A 195 7.85 -17.74 -4.00
N GLY A 196 7.60 -18.48 -2.92
CA GLY A 196 8.30 -19.73 -2.65
C GLY A 196 7.81 -20.87 -3.55
N THR A 197 8.68 -21.84 -3.82
CA THR A 197 8.32 -23.03 -4.61
C THR A 197 7.97 -24.22 -3.71
N LEU A 198 7.24 -25.19 -4.25
CA LEU A 198 6.91 -26.43 -3.53
C LEU A 198 8.17 -27.19 -3.07
N SER A 199 9.23 -27.15 -3.88
CA SER A 199 10.51 -27.78 -3.57
C SER A 199 11.21 -27.13 -2.37
N GLU A 200 11.10 -25.81 -2.22
CA GLU A 200 11.64 -25.10 -1.06
C GLU A 200 10.93 -25.48 0.24
N ILE A 201 9.64 -25.79 0.17
CA ILE A 201 8.86 -26.23 1.33
C ILE A 201 9.35 -27.60 1.80
N VAL A 202 9.48 -28.54 0.86
CA VAL A 202 9.95 -29.91 1.14
C VAL A 202 11.34 -29.89 1.77
N ALA A 203 12.25 -29.09 1.21
CA ALA A 203 13.64 -29.00 1.68
C ALA A 203 13.80 -28.44 3.10
N ARG A 204 12.80 -27.72 3.63
CA ARG A 204 12.91 -26.99 4.90
C ARG A 204 12.38 -27.73 6.11
N HIS A 205 11.60 -28.79 5.93
CA HIS A 205 10.97 -29.54 7.02
C HIS A 205 10.18 -28.65 8.01
N GLU A 206 9.68 -27.50 7.57
CA GLU A 206 8.83 -26.61 8.36
C GLU A 206 7.37 -27.03 8.25
N ARG A 207 6.61 -26.88 9.33
CA ARG A 207 5.15 -27.13 9.30
C ARG A 207 4.45 -26.07 8.45
N VAL A 208 3.66 -26.54 7.48
CA VAL A 208 2.84 -25.71 6.61
C VAL A 208 1.43 -25.58 7.17
N LEU A 209 1.05 -24.35 7.47
CA LEU A 209 -0.28 -23.96 7.94
C LEU A 209 -1.15 -23.58 6.74
N ILE A 210 -2.27 -24.29 6.57
CA ILE A 210 -3.24 -24.05 5.49
C ILE A 210 -4.45 -23.31 6.06
N PRO A 211 -4.77 -22.08 5.59
CA PRO A 211 -5.93 -21.36 6.06
C PRO A 211 -7.22 -22.09 5.68
N ARG A 212 -8.19 -22.12 6.60
CA ARG A 212 -9.51 -22.71 6.37
C ARG A 212 -10.40 -21.74 5.58
N MET A 213 -10.16 -21.63 4.27
CA MET A 213 -10.99 -20.82 3.36
C MET A 213 -12.19 -21.60 2.78
N GLY A 214 -12.23 -22.91 2.98
CA GLY A 214 -13.26 -23.84 2.53
C GLY A 214 -12.94 -25.26 2.99
N PRO A 215 -13.85 -26.24 2.79
CA PRO A 215 -13.57 -27.65 3.09
C PRO A 215 -12.36 -28.21 2.32
N GLU A 216 -12.06 -27.65 1.14
CA GLU A 216 -10.95 -28.02 0.26
C GLU A 216 -9.57 -27.83 0.91
N ALA A 217 -9.47 -26.97 1.93
CA ALA A 217 -8.23 -26.78 2.69
C ALA A 217 -7.71 -28.10 3.31
N GLY A 218 -8.62 -29.03 3.64
CA GLY A 218 -8.26 -30.38 4.09
C GLY A 218 -7.62 -31.22 2.99
N ALA A 219 -8.13 -31.13 1.75
CA ALA A 219 -7.58 -31.82 0.60
C ALA A 219 -6.18 -31.29 0.25
N VAL A 220 -5.98 -29.97 0.30
CA VAL A 220 -4.65 -29.36 0.12
C VAL A 220 -3.64 -29.87 1.14
N ALA A 221 -4.00 -29.89 2.43
CA ALA A 221 -3.12 -30.41 3.47
C ALA A 221 -2.82 -31.91 3.30
N ALA A 222 -3.82 -32.72 2.90
CA ALA A 222 -3.62 -34.14 2.62
C ALA A 222 -2.68 -34.38 1.43
N ALA A 223 -2.83 -33.59 0.36
CA ALA A 223 -1.95 -33.67 -0.82
C ALA A 223 -0.49 -33.32 -0.47
N LEU A 224 -0.27 -32.27 0.31
CA LEU A 224 1.07 -31.88 0.79
C LEU A 224 1.71 -32.97 1.67
N ARG A 225 0.94 -33.60 2.57
CA ARG A 225 1.43 -34.75 3.35
C ARG A 225 1.78 -35.95 2.46
N GLY A 226 1.02 -36.17 1.38
CA GLY A 226 1.30 -37.25 0.41
C GLY A 226 2.65 -37.12 -0.30
N ILE A 227 3.20 -35.90 -0.39
CA ILE A 227 4.54 -35.64 -0.95
C ILE A 227 5.61 -35.38 0.13
N GLY A 228 5.33 -35.72 1.40
CA GLY A 228 6.29 -35.64 2.50
C GLY A 228 6.39 -34.28 3.20
N VAL A 229 5.48 -33.34 2.95
CA VAL A 229 5.44 -32.05 3.66
C VAL A 229 4.57 -32.16 4.91
N GLU A 230 5.09 -31.73 6.07
CA GLU A 230 4.26 -31.56 7.26
C GLU A 230 3.25 -30.43 7.04
N ALA A 231 1.97 -30.77 6.88
CA ALA A 231 0.92 -29.78 6.64
C ALA A 231 -0.31 -30.02 7.52
N GLU A 232 -0.83 -28.93 8.11
CA GLU A 232 -2.07 -28.92 8.87
C GLU A 232 -3.04 -27.85 8.37
N THR A 233 -4.33 -28.16 8.41
CA THR A 233 -5.38 -27.19 8.14
C THR A 233 -5.72 -26.46 9.44
N LEU A 234 -5.75 -25.13 9.40
CA LEU A 234 -6.23 -24.35 10.54
C LEU A 234 -7.69 -24.70 10.86
N PRO A 235 -8.12 -24.59 12.14
CA PRO A 235 -9.50 -24.89 12.51
C PRO A 235 -10.48 -23.90 11.86
N MET A 236 -11.78 -24.23 11.91
CA MET A 236 -12.82 -23.29 11.50
C MET A 236 -12.68 -21.97 12.31
N PRO A 237 -12.67 -20.81 11.64
CA PRO A 237 -12.54 -19.55 12.34
C PRO A 237 -13.69 -19.32 13.33
N THR A 238 -13.35 -18.81 14.50
CA THR A 238 -14.32 -18.52 15.56
C THR A 238 -14.52 -17.00 15.71
N ARG A 239 -15.45 -16.60 16.60
CA ARG A 239 -15.59 -15.20 16.99
C ARG A 239 -14.29 -14.63 17.59
N GLU A 240 -13.54 -15.46 18.32
CA GLU A 240 -12.27 -15.06 18.88
C GLU A 240 -11.22 -14.83 17.79
N THR A 241 -11.17 -15.71 16.79
CA THR A 241 -10.33 -15.53 15.59
C THR A 241 -10.60 -14.19 14.91
N LEU A 242 -11.88 -13.84 14.70
CA LEU A 242 -12.26 -12.55 14.13
C LEU A 242 -11.83 -11.38 15.03
N ARG A 243 -11.98 -11.50 16.35
CA ARG A 243 -11.55 -10.49 17.33
C ARG A 243 -10.05 -10.26 17.28
N ILE A 244 -9.25 -11.33 17.17
CA ILE A 244 -7.79 -11.26 17.01
C ILE A 244 -7.43 -10.51 15.74
N GLY A 245 -7.99 -10.92 14.59
CA GLY A 245 -7.72 -10.28 13.31
C GLY A 245 -8.06 -8.78 13.31
N ARG A 246 -9.20 -8.41 13.90
CA ARG A 246 -9.67 -7.01 13.98
C ARG A 246 -8.71 -6.07 14.69
N ARG A 247 -7.84 -6.57 15.59
CA ARG A 247 -6.83 -5.73 16.26
C ARG A 247 -5.73 -5.24 15.32
N HIS A 248 -5.59 -5.86 14.15
CA HIS A 248 -4.49 -5.60 13.21
C HIS A 248 -4.98 -5.14 11.82
N THR A 249 -6.28 -4.89 11.69
CA THR A 249 -6.92 -4.44 10.44
C THR A 249 -7.75 -3.20 10.70
N SER A 250 -7.98 -2.36 9.69
CA SER A 250 -8.76 -1.12 9.83
C SER A 250 -10.27 -1.35 9.80
N GLY A 251 -10.73 -2.55 9.42
CA GLY A 251 -12.14 -2.88 9.24
C GLY A 251 -12.68 -2.52 7.85
N LYS A 252 -11.81 -2.02 6.96
CA LYS A 252 -12.13 -1.66 5.57
C LYS A 252 -11.65 -2.72 4.56
N GLU A 253 -10.80 -3.64 5.01
CA GLU A 253 -10.32 -4.79 4.26
C GLU A 253 -11.46 -5.79 4.05
N CYS A 254 -11.31 -6.75 3.13
CA CYS A 254 -12.33 -7.80 3.01
C CYS A 254 -12.34 -8.67 4.28
N LEU A 255 -13.52 -9.12 4.70
CA LEU A 255 -13.66 -10.01 5.86
C LEU A 255 -12.71 -11.24 5.83
N PRO A 256 -12.48 -11.91 4.68
CA PRO A 256 -11.49 -12.99 4.60
C PRO A 256 -10.08 -12.59 5.04
N MET A 257 -9.61 -11.37 4.78
CA MET A 257 -8.31 -10.88 5.25
C MET A 257 -8.24 -10.93 6.77
N THR A 258 -9.22 -10.32 7.45
CA THR A 258 -9.28 -10.27 8.91
C THR A 258 -9.38 -11.65 9.53
N VAL A 259 -10.23 -12.52 8.96
CA VAL A 259 -10.47 -13.87 9.48
C VAL A 259 -9.24 -14.77 9.32
N THR A 260 -8.60 -14.75 8.16
CA THR A 260 -7.43 -15.59 7.88
C THR A 260 -6.22 -15.13 8.68
N LEU A 261 -6.02 -13.82 8.83
CA LEU A 261 -4.96 -13.26 9.69
C LEU A 261 -5.18 -13.65 11.14
N GLY A 262 -6.40 -13.48 11.65
CA GLY A 262 -6.74 -13.90 13.00
C GLY A 262 -6.52 -15.38 13.24
N SER A 263 -6.76 -16.23 12.22
CA SER A 263 -6.56 -17.68 12.31
C SER A 263 -5.08 -18.04 12.45
N LEU A 264 -4.22 -17.39 11.66
CA LEU A 264 -2.78 -17.54 11.76
C LEU A 264 -2.29 -17.08 13.14
N LEU A 265 -2.66 -15.86 13.56
CA LEU A 265 -2.22 -15.30 14.83
C LEU A 265 -2.66 -16.16 16.03
N ALA A 266 -3.88 -16.67 16.03
CA ALA A 266 -4.37 -17.58 17.07
C ALA A 266 -3.57 -18.89 17.14
N ARG A 267 -3.08 -19.40 16.01
CA ARG A 267 -2.30 -20.64 15.95
C ARG A 267 -0.84 -20.46 16.37
N ILE A 268 -0.24 -19.31 16.07
CA ILE A 268 1.18 -19.07 16.37
C ILE A 268 1.41 -18.50 17.78
N GLU A 269 0.42 -17.85 18.40
CA GLU A 269 0.62 -17.27 19.73
C GLU A 269 1.01 -18.31 20.80
N PRO A 270 0.43 -19.53 20.86
CA PRO A 270 0.84 -20.56 21.82
C PRO A 270 2.30 -21.03 21.68
N ILE A 271 2.95 -20.80 20.52
CA ILE A 271 4.33 -21.24 20.26
C ILE A 271 5.34 -20.11 20.41
N ARG A 272 4.92 -18.96 20.99
CA ARG A 272 5.75 -17.75 21.14
C ARG A 272 7.02 -17.99 21.94
N GLU A 273 6.94 -18.76 23.01
CA GLU A 273 8.08 -19.07 23.89
C GLU A 273 8.97 -20.20 23.35
N GLY A 274 8.54 -20.93 22.32
CA GLY A 274 9.33 -21.99 21.68
C GLY A 274 10.14 -21.51 20.48
N ASP A 275 10.84 -22.44 19.81
CA ASP A 275 11.64 -22.17 18.61
C ASP A 275 10.99 -22.65 17.29
N GLU A 276 9.74 -23.10 17.36
CA GLU A 276 9.02 -23.61 16.18
C GLU A 276 8.94 -22.52 15.10
N ARG A 277 9.36 -22.89 13.88
CA ARG A 277 9.20 -22.09 12.65
C ARG A 277 8.12 -22.71 11.81
N VAL A 278 7.26 -21.86 11.26
CA VAL A 278 6.11 -22.30 10.46
C VAL A 278 6.08 -21.56 9.14
N THR A 279 5.60 -22.24 8.11
CA THR A 279 5.26 -21.64 6.83
C THR A 279 3.75 -21.53 6.74
N PHE A 280 3.22 -20.35 6.40
CA PHE A 280 1.80 -20.14 6.18
C PHE A 280 1.51 -19.97 4.69
N LEU A 281 0.63 -20.82 4.15
CA LEU A 281 0.21 -20.76 2.76
C LEU A 281 -0.85 -19.64 2.61
N MET A 282 -0.48 -18.57 1.92
CA MET A 282 -1.40 -17.49 1.54
C MET A 282 -1.31 -17.30 0.03
N PRO A 283 -2.17 -17.98 -0.76
CA PRO A 283 -2.14 -17.87 -2.22
C PRO A 283 -2.27 -16.41 -2.66
N GLY A 284 -1.56 -16.05 -3.74
CA GLY A 284 -1.67 -14.74 -4.36
C GLY A 284 -2.82 -14.70 -5.38
N SER A 285 -2.97 -13.54 -6.02
CA SER A 285 -3.79 -13.36 -7.22
C SER A 285 -3.14 -12.28 -8.08
N ASP A 286 -3.09 -12.51 -9.39
CA ASP A 286 -2.44 -11.62 -10.35
C ASP A 286 -3.43 -10.60 -10.97
N GLY A 287 -4.69 -10.60 -10.51
CA GLY A 287 -5.75 -9.67 -10.94
C GLY A 287 -6.01 -8.53 -9.95
N PRO A 288 -6.88 -7.56 -10.28
CA PRO A 288 -7.12 -6.35 -9.47
C PRO A 288 -7.79 -6.61 -8.09
N CYS A 289 -7.93 -7.88 -7.70
CA CYS A 289 -8.54 -8.32 -6.48
C CYS A 289 -7.65 -8.01 -5.28
N ARG A 290 -8.23 -7.41 -4.24
CA ARG A 290 -7.55 -7.12 -2.97
C ARG A 290 -6.87 -8.34 -2.32
N PHE A 291 -7.31 -9.55 -2.65
CA PHE A 291 -6.69 -10.81 -2.23
C PHE A 291 -5.20 -10.89 -2.60
N GLY A 292 -4.79 -10.37 -3.76
CA GLY A 292 -3.40 -10.43 -4.22
C GLY A 292 -2.40 -9.73 -3.28
N VAL A 293 -2.87 -8.80 -2.45
CA VAL A 293 -2.04 -8.04 -1.50
C VAL A 293 -2.22 -8.46 -0.04
N TYR A 294 -2.95 -9.55 0.25
CA TYR A 294 -3.10 -10.03 1.63
C TYR A 294 -1.75 -10.39 2.23
N LYS A 295 -0.91 -11.10 1.48
CA LYS A 295 0.44 -11.49 1.90
C LYS A 295 1.28 -10.30 2.38
N ASN A 296 1.15 -9.13 1.74
CA ASN A 296 1.87 -7.91 2.10
C ASN A 296 1.40 -7.38 3.47
N LEU A 297 0.07 -7.38 3.71
CA LEU A 297 -0.46 -6.97 5.01
C LEU A 297 -0.14 -8.00 6.12
N PHE A 298 -0.17 -9.30 5.81
CA PHE A 298 0.31 -10.33 6.74
C PHE A 298 1.77 -10.08 7.13
N ARG A 299 2.65 -9.82 6.16
CA ARG A 299 4.07 -9.52 6.40
C ARG A 299 4.24 -8.33 7.35
N ILE A 300 3.52 -7.23 7.11
CA ILE A 300 3.54 -6.05 7.99
C ILE A 300 3.13 -6.41 9.43
N VAL A 301 2.05 -7.16 9.58
CA VAL A 301 1.53 -7.52 10.92
C VAL A 301 2.50 -8.47 11.64
N LEU A 302 3.03 -9.47 10.94
CA LEU A 302 4.00 -10.41 11.50
C LEU A 302 5.28 -9.68 11.94
N ASP A 303 5.80 -8.77 11.12
CA ASP A 303 6.98 -7.98 11.46
C ASP A 303 6.74 -7.10 12.69
N ARG A 304 5.59 -6.41 12.77
CA ARG A 304 5.21 -5.59 13.93
C ARG A 304 5.07 -6.39 15.22
N LEU A 305 4.68 -7.66 15.12
CA LEU A 305 4.48 -8.55 16.27
C LEU A 305 5.73 -9.36 16.66
N GLY A 306 6.84 -9.20 15.92
CA GLY A 306 8.09 -9.94 16.15
C GLY A 306 8.11 -11.36 15.55
N TRP A 307 7.18 -11.67 14.66
CA TRP A 307 7.04 -12.98 14.00
C TRP A 307 7.73 -13.07 12.64
N GLY A 308 8.21 -11.95 12.09
CA GLY A 308 8.71 -11.85 10.71
C GLY A 308 9.76 -12.89 10.30
N ASP A 309 10.63 -13.28 11.24
CA ASP A 309 11.71 -14.24 11.00
C ASP A 309 11.31 -15.71 11.25
N ARG A 310 10.21 -15.94 11.99
CA ARG A 310 9.74 -17.29 12.39
C ARG A 310 8.53 -17.78 11.58
N VAL A 311 7.75 -16.86 11.02
CA VAL A 311 6.61 -17.16 10.18
C VAL A 311 6.92 -16.78 8.74
N ARG A 312 7.13 -17.79 7.90
CA ARG A 312 7.32 -17.59 6.46
C ARG A 312 5.96 -17.53 5.78
N LEU A 313 5.83 -16.62 4.81
CA LEU A 313 4.67 -16.58 3.93
C LEU A 313 5.02 -17.27 2.62
N LEU A 314 4.24 -18.28 2.26
CA LEU A 314 4.30 -18.94 0.98
C LEU A 314 3.14 -18.45 0.13
N SER A 315 3.45 -17.73 -0.94
CA SER A 315 2.45 -17.15 -1.82
C SER A 315 2.73 -17.48 -3.28
N PRO A 316 2.27 -18.65 -3.77
CA PRO A 316 2.36 -18.95 -5.19
C PRO A 316 1.53 -17.92 -5.97
N PRO A 317 2.05 -17.40 -7.10
CA PRO A 317 1.28 -16.51 -7.96
C PRO A 317 0.12 -17.29 -8.59
N PHE A 318 -0.95 -16.58 -8.92
CA PHE A 318 -2.09 -17.18 -9.60
C PHE A 318 -1.86 -16.89 -11.09
N GLY A 319 -1.16 -17.81 -11.75
CA GLY A 319 -0.56 -17.64 -13.08
C GLY A 319 -1.30 -16.69 -14.04
N ASP A 320 -0.48 -15.94 -14.78
CA ASP A 320 -0.79 -14.81 -15.65
C ASP A 320 -2.26 -14.65 -16.08
N TYR A 321 -3.00 -13.89 -15.27
CA TYR A 321 -4.39 -13.49 -15.53
C TYR A 321 -4.58 -12.78 -16.88
N PHE A 322 -3.51 -12.26 -17.50
CA PHE A 322 -3.53 -11.55 -18.78
C PHE A 322 -2.96 -12.37 -19.94
N HIS A 323 -2.40 -13.56 -19.72
CA HIS A 323 -2.13 -14.55 -20.78
C HIS A 323 -3.40 -15.35 -21.07
N GLY A 324 -4.37 -14.68 -21.70
CA GLY A 324 -5.37 -15.31 -22.54
C GLY A 324 -4.87 -15.48 -23.97
#